data_AF-A0A8T4WCH7-F1
#
_entry.id   AF-A0A8T4WCH7-F1
#
_cell.length_a   1.000
_cell.length_b   1.000
_cell.length_c   1.000
_cell.angle_alpha   90.00
_cell.angle_beta   90.00
_cell.angle_gamma   90.00
#
_symmetry.space_group_name_H-M   'P 1'
#
loop_
_entity.id
_entity.type
_entity.pdbx_description
1 polymer ?
#
loop_
_entity_poly.entity_id
_entity_poly.type
_entity_poly.pdbx_seq_one_letter_code
_entity_poly.pdbx_strand_id
1 'polypeptide(L)'
;TGVETDDKGWIIVDDYFRTSKERIWAFGDALGKHMFRHVANDQSQIVWHNLVKSINDPDVDDEELVPADYHAVPKAVFSHPQIATVGMTLRQAKEADHKLLVGTSQYTDTAKGMAMGNPEGFVRIIVDQESGRLLGASIIGPHAPVLIQEVANLMYTQNQSFVPLLKAIHIHPALSEVVQRAAGSMAPLEGHEHHHHSH
;
A
#
# COMPACT_ATOMS: atom_id res chain seq x y z
N THR A 1 8.30 -11.54 -32.91
CA THR A 1 9.08 -10.88 -31.83
C THR A 1 9.50 -11.85 -30.74
N GLY A 2 8.89 -13.03 -30.55
CA GLY A 2 9.47 -14.14 -29.77
C GLY A 2 9.65 -13.90 -28.26
N VAL A 3 9.16 -12.77 -27.75
CA VAL A 3 9.05 -12.48 -26.33
C VAL A 3 8.04 -13.45 -25.72
N GLU A 4 8.39 -14.02 -24.58
CA GLU A 4 7.55 -15.00 -23.87
C GLU A 4 6.37 -14.31 -23.17
N THR A 5 5.24 -15.01 -23.18
CA THR A 5 4.02 -14.62 -22.47
C THR A 5 3.51 -15.77 -21.63
N ASP A 6 2.75 -15.45 -20.58
CA ASP A 6 2.02 -16.47 -19.83
C ASP A 6 0.82 -17.04 -20.61
N ASP A 7 0.11 -17.99 -20.01
CA ASP A 7 -1.09 -18.63 -20.60
C ASP A 7 -2.24 -17.65 -20.91
N LYS A 8 -2.20 -16.44 -20.34
CA LYS A 8 -3.19 -15.38 -20.55
C LYS A 8 -2.72 -14.32 -21.56
N GLY A 9 -1.50 -14.46 -22.08
CA GLY A 9 -0.91 -13.54 -23.06
C GLY A 9 -0.21 -12.33 -22.45
N TRP A 10 0.03 -12.30 -21.13
CA TRP A 10 0.78 -11.22 -20.48
C TRP A 10 2.28 -11.42 -20.67
N ILE A 11 3.02 -10.33 -20.88
CA ILE A 11 4.47 -10.39 -21.08
C ILE A 11 5.14 -10.82 -19.76
N ILE A 12 5.95 -11.87 -19.83
CA ILE A 12 6.74 -12.32 -18.69
C ILE A 12 7.98 -11.43 -18.59
N VAL A 13 8.19 -10.88 -17.38
CA VAL A 13 9.39 -10.11 -17.02
C VAL A 13 9.94 -10.58 -15.69
N ASP A 14 11.24 -10.39 -15.51
CA ASP A 14 11.90 -10.53 -14.22
C ASP A 14 11.63 -9.33 -13.29
N ASP A 15 12.27 -9.32 -12.11
CA ASP A 15 12.10 -8.28 -11.10
C ASP A 15 12.61 -6.90 -11.53
N TYR A 16 13.40 -6.85 -12.60
CA TYR A 16 13.96 -5.62 -13.15
C TYR A 16 13.14 -5.09 -14.33
N PHE A 17 12.18 -5.85 -14.86
CA PHE A 17 11.38 -5.59 -16.08
C PHE A 17 12.02 -6.02 -17.41
N ARG A 18 13.04 -6.88 -17.38
CA ARG A 18 13.61 -7.51 -18.58
C ARG A 18 12.67 -8.60 -19.09
N THR A 19 12.49 -8.68 -20.40
CA THR A 19 11.75 -9.78 -21.03
C THR A 19 12.69 -10.97 -21.33
N SER A 20 12.15 -12.06 -21.88
CA SER A 20 12.95 -13.20 -22.38
C SER A 20 13.86 -12.87 -23.58
N LYS A 21 13.85 -11.63 -24.08
CA LYS A 21 14.71 -11.16 -25.17
C LYS A 21 15.61 -10.03 -24.68
N GLU A 22 16.90 -10.20 -24.97
CA GLU A 22 17.90 -9.17 -24.70
C GLU A 22 17.48 -7.83 -25.28
N ARG A 23 17.74 -6.76 -24.51
CA ARG A 23 17.45 -5.37 -24.88
C ARG A 23 15.96 -5.07 -25.12
N ILE A 24 15.06 -5.97 -24.73
CA ILE A 24 13.62 -5.76 -24.73
C ILE A 24 13.10 -5.78 -23.30
N TRP A 25 12.42 -4.70 -22.92
CA TRP A 25 11.84 -4.49 -21.60
C TRP A 25 10.33 -4.25 -21.74
N ALA A 26 9.56 -4.55 -20.70
CA ALA A 26 8.12 -4.35 -20.69
C ALA A 26 7.62 -3.89 -19.32
N PHE A 27 6.61 -3.01 -19.32
CA PHE A 27 5.99 -2.51 -18.10
C PHE A 27 4.53 -2.11 -18.32
N GLY A 28 3.88 -1.70 -17.25
CA GLY A 28 2.49 -1.24 -17.24
C GLY A 28 1.51 -2.39 -17.39
N ASP A 29 0.36 -2.06 -17.98
CA ASP A 29 -0.75 -3.00 -18.12
C ASP A 29 -0.41 -4.22 -18.98
N ALA A 30 0.65 -4.15 -19.82
CA ALA A 30 1.15 -5.28 -20.61
C ALA A 30 1.63 -6.47 -19.77
N LEU A 31 1.87 -6.26 -18.46
CA LEU A 31 2.29 -7.30 -17.53
C LEU A 31 1.12 -8.01 -16.82
N GLY A 32 -0.11 -7.46 -16.88
CA GLY A 32 -1.28 -8.06 -16.23
C GLY A 32 -1.26 -8.12 -14.69
N LYS A 33 -0.23 -7.57 -14.01
CA LYS A 33 -0.07 -7.66 -12.54
C LYS A 33 -0.79 -6.54 -11.77
N HIS A 34 -0.46 -5.29 -12.06
CA HIS A 34 -0.94 -4.10 -11.35
C HIS A 34 -1.38 -3.03 -12.33
N MET A 35 -2.62 -3.13 -12.82
CA MET A 35 -3.16 -2.25 -13.86
C MET A 35 -3.62 -0.90 -13.29
N PHE A 36 -2.67 -0.12 -12.78
CA PHE A 36 -2.90 1.22 -12.25
C PHE A 36 -1.92 2.21 -12.87
N ARG A 37 -2.40 3.42 -13.18
CA ARG A 37 -1.57 4.45 -13.81
C ARG A 37 -0.36 4.86 -12.98
N HIS A 38 -0.51 5.00 -11.65
CA HIS A 38 0.62 5.33 -10.78
C HIS A 38 1.64 4.19 -10.70
N VAL A 39 1.21 2.94 -10.83
CA VAL A 39 2.12 1.79 -10.91
C VAL A 39 2.87 1.81 -12.24
N ALA A 40 2.18 2.02 -13.37
CA ALA A 40 2.83 2.14 -14.68
C ALA A 40 3.85 3.31 -14.72
N ASN A 41 3.55 4.43 -14.05
CA ASN A 41 4.50 5.55 -13.92
C ASN A 41 5.76 5.14 -13.16
N ASP A 42 5.61 4.47 -12.02
CA ASP A 42 6.74 3.98 -11.21
C ASP A 42 7.60 2.99 -11.99
N GLN A 43 6.96 1.97 -12.59
CA GLN A 43 7.64 0.99 -13.42
C GLN A 43 8.37 1.64 -14.61
N SER A 44 7.81 2.70 -15.21
CA SER A 44 8.48 3.42 -16.29
C SER A 44 9.79 4.08 -15.84
N GLN A 45 9.85 4.58 -14.61
CA GLN A 45 11.07 5.18 -14.06
C GLN A 45 12.12 4.11 -13.79
N ILE A 46 11.71 2.97 -13.23
CA ILE A 46 12.58 1.81 -12.99
C ILE A 46 13.14 1.29 -14.32
N VAL A 47 12.28 1.02 -15.30
CA VAL A 47 12.69 0.55 -16.64
C VAL A 47 13.65 1.54 -17.28
N TRP A 48 13.36 2.84 -17.23
CA TRP A 48 14.25 3.86 -17.77
C TRP A 48 15.62 3.83 -17.11
N HIS A 49 15.66 3.78 -15.78
CA HIS A 49 16.91 3.70 -15.02
C HIS A 49 17.72 2.45 -15.41
N ASN A 50 17.09 1.28 -15.35
CA ASN A 50 17.73 0.00 -15.60
C ASN A 50 18.20 -0.10 -17.06
N LEU A 51 17.38 0.34 -18.02
CA LEU A 51 17.74 0.36 -19.44
C LEU A 51 18.97 1.23 -19.70
N VAL A 52 19.01 2.46 -19.15
CA VAL A 52 20.15 3.37 -19.34
C VAL A 52 21.42 2.77 -18.72
N LYS A 53 21.31 2.15 -17.54
CA LYS A 53 22.42 1.43 -16.90
C LYS A 53 22.95 0.29 -17.78
N SER A 54 22.09 -0.61 -18.24
CA SER A 54 22.48 -1.73 -19.09
C SER A 54 23.00 -1.33 -20.48
N ILE A 55 22.62 -0.15 -21.00
CA ILE A 55 23.18 0.38 -22.25
C ILE A 55 24.62 0.87 -22.04
N ASN A 56 24.89 1.54 -20.92
CA ASN A 56 26.20 2.11 -20.62
C ASN A 56 27.20 1.06 -20.14
N ASP A 57 26.72 0.03 -19.45
CA ASP A 57 27.50 -1.09 -18.97
C ASP A 57 26.78 -2.41 -19.32
N PRO A 58 27.19 -3.09 -20.42
CA PRO A 58 26.62 -4.37 -20.82
C PRO A 58 26.81 -5.50 -19.81
N ASP A 59 27.77 -5.37 -18.90
CA ASP A 59 28.13 -6.38 -17.90
C ASP A 59 27.64 -5.98 -16.50
N VAL A 60 26.73 -5.00 -16.40
CA VAL A 60 26.17 -4.51 -15.14
C VAL A 60 25.53 -5.65 -14.32
N ASP A 61 25.84 -5.68 -13.02
CA ASP A 61 25.25 -6.63 -12.08
C ASP A 61 23.81 -6.21 -11.72
N ASP A 62 22.97 -7.20 -11.41
CA ASP A 62 21.60 -7.02 -10.93
C ASP A 62 21.55 -6.25 -9.60
N GLU A 63 22.63 -6.27 -8.80
CA GLU A 63 22.76 -5.45 -7.58
C GLU A 63 22.82 -3.94 -7.85
N GLU A 64 23.22 -3.53 -9.06
CA GLU A 64 23.25 -2.13 -9.48
C GLU A 64 21.95 -1.67 -10.15
N LEU A 65 21.02 -2.59 -10.39
CA LEU A 65 19.71 -2.31 -10.97
C LEU A 65 18.68 -2.07 -9.86
N VAL A 66 17.61 -1.37 -10.21
CA VAL A 66 16.49 -1.11 -9.30
C VAL A 66 15.43 -2.17 -9.51
N PRO A 67 15.13 -3.04 -8.53
CA PRO A 67 14.06 -4.02 -8.65
C PRO A 67 12.69 -3.34 -8.45
N ALA A 68 11.64 -4.00 -8.94
CA ALA A 68 10.27 -3.60 -8.66
C ALA A 68 9.93 -3.78 -7.18
N ASP A 69 9.27 -2.79 -6.58
CA ASP A 69 8.78 -2.86 -5.20
C ASP A 69 7.27 -2.62 -5.13
N TYR A 70 6.51 -3.68 -4.82
CA TYR A 70 5.06 -3.64 -4.72
C TYR A 70 4.52 -3.82 -3.30
N HIS A 71 5.36 -3.75 -2.26
CA HIS A 71 4.91 -4.03 -0.89
C HIS A 71 3.82 -3.07 -0.40
N ALA A 72 3.78 -1.84 -0.92
CA ALA A 72 2.88 -0.77 -0.50
C ALA A 72 2.18 -0.05 -1.68
N VAL A 73 1.69 -0.79 -2.68
CA VAL A 73 0.93 -0.19 -3.80
C VAL A 73 -0.42 0.37 -3.32
N PRO A 74 -0.68 1.69 -3.40
CA PRO A 74 -1.97 2.26 -3.04
C PRO A 74 -3.01 1.96 -4.12
N LYS A 75 -4.27 1.79 -3.71
CA LYS A 75 -5.43 1.56 -4.59
C LYS A 75 -6.57 2.46 -4.15
N ALA A 76 -7.37 2.94 -5.10
CA ALA A 76 -8.48 3.83 -4.82
C ALA A 76 -9.70 3.52 -5.71
N VAL A 77 -10.89 3.69 -5.13
CA VAL A 77 -12.18 3.72 -5.83
C VAL A 77 -12.85 5.06 -5.52
N PHE A 78 -13.13 5.84 -6.57
CA PHE A 78 -13.66 7.21 -6.45
C PHE A 78 -15.19 7.26 -6.39
N SER A 79 -15.81 6.28 -5.72
CA SER A 79 -17.25 6.23 -5.45
C SER A 79 -17.66 7.23 -4.36
N HIS A 80 -18.95 7.21 -4.00
CA HIS A 80 -19.46 7.90 -2.82
C HIS A 80 -20.00 6.87 -1.81
N PRO A 81 -19.34 6.67 -0.64
CA PRO A 81 -18.06 7.26 -0.22
C PRO A 81 -16.86 6.73 -1.04
N GLN A 82 -15.72 7.44 -0.98
CA GLN A 82 -14.48 7.00 -1.61
C GLN A 82 -13.84 5.89 -0.77
N ILE A 83 -13.08 5.02 -1.42
CA ILE A 83 -12.35 3.93 -0.77
C ILE A 83 -10.89 4.03 -1.19
N ALA A 84 -9.98 3.86 -0.23
CA ALA A 84 -8.56 3.76 -0.50
C ALA A 84 -7.88 2.73 0.41
N THR A 85 -6.91 2.00 -0.13
CA THR A 85 -6.17 0.96 0.60
C THR A 85 -4.70 0.99 0.22
N VAL A 86 -3.82 0.59 1.13
CA VAL A 86 -2.39 0.36 0.85
C VAL A 86 -1.91 -0.83 1.67
N GLY A 87 -0.96 -1.60 1.12
CA GLY A 87 -0.37 -2.76 1.79
C GLY A 87 -1.34 -3.93 1.97
N MET A 88 -1.15 -4.69 3.05
CA MET A 88 -1.96 -5.84 3.41
C MET A 88 -3.36 -5.44 3.90
N THR A 89 -4.36 -6.21 3.49
CA THR A 89 -5.66 -6.21 4.16
C THR A 89 -5.56 -6.91 5.51
N LEU A 90 -6.52 -6.65 6.41
CA LEU A 90 -6.57 -7.34 7.70
C LEU A 90 -6.64 -8.86 7.55
N ARG A 91 -7.33 -9.35 6.52
CA ARG A 91 -7.40 -10.78 6.22
C ARG A 91 -6.03 -11.32 5.81
N GLN A 92 -5.34 -10.67 4.88
CA GLN A 92 -4.00 -11.09 4.46
C GLN A 92 -3.00 -11.07 5.61
N ALA A 93 -3.06 -10.06 6.49
CA ALA A 93 -2.18 -9.95 7.64
C ALA A 93 -2.42 -11.09 8.65
N LYS A 94 -3.67 -11.52 8.83
CA LYS A 94 -4.02 -12.72 9.62
C LYS A 94 -3.57 -14.02 8.95
N GLU A 95 -3.79 -14.16 7.65
CA GLU A 95 -3.38 -15.33 6.87
C GLU A 95 -1.86 -15.51 6.83
N ALA A 96 -1.11 -14.42 6.95
CA ALA A 96 0.35 -14.41 7.07
C ALA A 96 0.86 -14.59 8.51
N ASP A 97 -0.02 -14.91 9.48
CA ASP A 97 0.32 -15.22 10.87
C ASP A 97 1.06 -14.10 11.64
N HIS A 98 0.81 -12.84 11.28
CA HIS A 98 1.32 -11.71 12.04
C HIS A 98 0.58 -11.55 13.37
N LYS A 99 1.31 -11.17 14.43
CA LYS A 99 0.69 -10.58 15.63
C LYS A 99 0.30 -9.15 15.31
N LEU A 100 -0.96 -8.78 15.48
CA LEU A 100 -1.48 -7.52 14.94
C LEU A 100 -1.82 -6.52 16.04
N LEU A 101 -1.36 -5.29 15.84
CA LEU A 101 -1.97 -4.09 16.39
C LEU A 101 -2.88 -3.47 15.31
N VAL A 102 -4.10 -3.14 15.69
CA VAL A 102 -5.08 -2.51 14.79
C VAL A 102 -5.58 -1.24 15.44
N GLY A 103 -5.49 -0.13 14.71
CA GLY A 103 -6.01 1.17 15.11
C GLY A 103 -7.15 1.58 14.18
N THR A 104 -8.22 2.15 14.74
CA THR A 104 -9.41 2.57 13.98
C THR A 104 -9.99 3.88 14.48
N SER A 105 -10.47 4.72 13.57
CA SER A 105 -11.24 5.91 13.94
C SER A 105 -12.29 6.20 12.88
N GLN A 106 -13.45 6.68 13.31
CA GLN A 106 -14.52 7.13 12.45
C GLN A 106 -14.31 8.60 12.09
N TYR A 107 -14.76 9.03 10.90
CA TYR A 107 -14.71 10.44 10.53
C TYR A 107 -15.45 11.33 11.53
N THR A 108 -16.56 10.82 12.08
CA THR A 108 -17.37 11.46 13.13
C THR A 108 -16.63 11.70 14.44
N ASP A 109 -15.50 11.02 14.67
CA ASP A 109 -14.69 11.29 15.85
C ASP A 109 -14.03 12.68 15.74
N THR A 110 -13.76 13.18 14.53
CA THR A 110 -13.04 14.43 14.30
C THR A 110 -13.96 15.66 14.25
N ALA A 111 -13.43 16.83 14.65
CA ALA A 111 -14.14 18.10 14.51
C ALA A 111 -14.48 18.41 13.05
N LYS A 112 -13.56 18.11 12.12
CA LYS A 112 -13.81 18.30 10.69
C LYS A 112 -14.90 17.40 10.15
N GLY A 113 -14.95 16.12 10.56
CA GLY A 113 -16.01 15.20 10.18
C GLY A 113 -17.38 15.65 10.69
N MET A 114 -17.48 16.10 11.95
CA MET A 114 -18.70 16.70 12.47
C MET A 114 -19.13 17.94 11.65
N ALA A 115 -18.19 18.83 11.33
CA ALA A 115 -18.46 20.01 10.51
C ALA A 115 -18.89 19.69 9.06
N MET A 116 -18.61 18.48 8.57
CA MET A 116 -19.05 17.99 7.26
C MET A 116 -20.41 17.28 7.30
N GLY A 117 -21.10 17.31 8.44
CA GLY A 117 -22.41 16.67 8.57
C GLY A 117 -22.33 15.18 8.90
N ASN A 118 -21.31 14.75 9.65
CA ASN A 118 -21.12 13.37 10.11
C ASN A 118 -21.07 12.34 8.96
N PRO A 119 -20.11 12.45 8.05
CA PRO A 119 -20.00 11.51 6.96
C PRO A 119 -19.75 10.09 7.48
N GLU A 120 -20.41 9.11 6.89
CA GLU A 120 -20.11 7.70 7.11
C GLU A 120 -18.69 7.39 6.62
N GLY A 121 -17.95 6.61 7.42
CA GLY A 121 -16.61 6.23 7.06
C GLY A 121 -15.69 6.02 8.25
N PHE A 122 -14.58 5.34 8.00
CA PHE A 122 -13.55 5.06 8.99
C PHE A 122 -12.17 4.92 8.35
N VAL A 123 -11.15 5.07 9.18
CA VAL A 123 -9.77 4.66 8.91
C VAL A 123 -9.46 3.42 9.73
N ARG A 124 -8.71 2.50 9.15
CA ARG A 124 -8.10 1.35 9.82
C ARG A 124 -6.63 1.26 9.42
N ILE A 125 -5.75 1.15 10.40
CA ILE A 125 -4.31 0.95 10.22
C ILE A 125 -3.93 -0.38 10.87
N ILE A 126 -3.11 -1.15 10.19
CA ILE A 126 -2.65 -2.48 10.59
C ILE A 126 -1.14 -2.43 10.78
N VAL A 127 -0.68 -2.86 11.95
CA VAL A 127 0.73 -2.85 12.34
C VAL A 127 1.09 -4.23 12.84
N ASP A 128 2.28 -4.69 12.47
CA ASP A 128 2.90 -5.87 13.05
C ASP A 128 3.35 -5.53 14.48
N GLN A 129 2.83 -6.26 15.47
CA GLN A 129 3.04 -5.99 16.88
C GLN A 129 4.49 -6.21 17.32
N GLU A 130 5.19 -7.15 16.69
CA GLU A 130 6.55 -7.51 17.09
C GLU A 130 7.57 -6.49 16.58
N SER A 131 7.47 -6.13 15.31
CA SER A 131 8.40 -5.20 14.64
C SER A 131 7.96 -3.74 14.73
N GLY A 132 6.69 -3.46 15.01
CA GLY A 132 6.11 -2.11 14.98
C GLY A 132 5.95 -1.53 13.57
N ARG A 133 6.10 -2.35 12.52
CA ARG A 133 6.00 -1.94 11.12
C ARG A 133 4.56 -1.88 10.64
N LEU A 134 4.26 -0.87 9.84
CA LEU A 134 3.01 -0.76 9.09
C LEU A 134 2.90 -1.92 8.11
N LEU A 135 1.82 -2.70 8.22
CA LEU A 135 1.48 -3.76 7.27
C LEU A 135 0.51 -3.26 6.20
N GLY A 136 -0.38 -2.32 6.55
CA GLY A 136 -1.30 -1.73 5.60
C GLY A 136 -2.34 -0.83 6.26
N ALA A 137 -3.18 -0.21 5.44
CA ALA A 137 -4.31 0.59 5.89
C ALA A 137 -5.48 0.55 4.90
N SER A 138 -6.66 0.90 5.41
CA SER A 138 -7.88 1.07 4.62
C SER A 138 -8.66 2.28 5.12
N ILE A 139 -9.13 3.10 4.18
CA ILE A 139 -9.93 4.28 4.46
C ILE A 139 -11.19 4.23 3.60
N ILE A 140 -12.33 4.41 4.23
CA ILE A 140 -13.63 4.61 3.56
C ILE A 140 -14.16 5.95 4.05
N GLY A 141 -14.43 6.89 3.15
CA GLY A 141 -14.91 8.21 3.51
C GLY A 141 -14.45 9.32 2.56
N PRO A 142 -14.77 10.59 2.85
CA PRO A 142 -14.37 11.70 2.01
C PRO A 142 -12.83 11.84 1.99
N HIS A 143 -12.28 12.08 0.80
CA HIS A 143 -10.84 12.24 0.56
C HIS A 143 -9.98 11.02 0.93
N ALA A 144 -10.55 9.81 0.97
CA ALA A 144 -9.81 8.58 1.26
C ALA A 144 -8.50 8.41 0.44
N PRO A 145 -8.47 8.67 -0.89
CA PRO A 145 -7.26 8.53 -1.69
C PRO A 145 -6.17 9.56 -1.35
N VAL A 146 -6.54 10.70 -0.77
CA VAL A 146 -5.58 11.71 -0.31
C VAL A 146 -5.01 11.31 1.05
N LEU A 147 -5.87 10.88 1.97
CA LEU A 147 -5.49 10.52 3.34
C LEU A 147 -4.64 9.24 3.40
N ILE A 148 -4.90 8.26 2.52
CA ILE A 148 -4.13 7.00 2.51
C ILE A 148 -2.64 7.23 2.21
N GLN A 149 -2.31 8.33 1.51
CA GLN A 149 -0.96 8.63 1.10
C GLN A 149 -0.03 8.87 2.30
N GLU A 150 -0.57 9.35 3.43
CA GLU A 150 0.20 9.51 4.68
C GLU A 150 0.75 8.17 5.18
N VAL A 151 -0.04 7.10 5.07
CA VAL A 151 0.39 5.74 5.43
C VAL A 151 1.33 5.16 4.37
N ALA A 152 0.99 5.32 3.08
CA ALA A 152 1.80 4.81 1.98
C ALA A 152 3.24 5.35 2.04
N ASN A 153 3.39 6.65 2.26
CA ASN A 153 4.71 7.29 2.37
C ASN A 153 5.54 6.72 3.53
N LEU A 154 4.90 6.41 4.68
CA LEU A 154 5.60 5.83 5.82
C LEU A 154 6.03 4.38 5.57
N MET A 155 5.29 3.60 4.79
CA MET A 155 5.69 2.24 4.42
C MET A 155 6.98 2.21 3.57
N TYR A 156 7.28 3.28 2.83
CA TYR A 156 8.55 3.44 2.10
C TYR A 156 9.71 4.00 2.95
N THR A 157 9.54 4.19 4.25
CA THR A 157 10.63 4.57 5.16
C THR A 157 11.36 3.34 5.69
N GLN A 158 12.63 3.49 6.08
CA GLN A 158 13.44 2.37 6.59
C GLN A 158 12.81 1.63 7.79
N ASN A 159 12.12 2.34 8.68
CA ASN A 159 11.53 1.74 9.88
C ASN A 159 10.06 1.36 9.71
N GLN A 160 9.40 1.86 8.65
CA GLN A 160 7.98 1.62 8.36
C GLN A 160 7.07 1.91 9.56
N SER A 161 7.46 2.83 10.43
CA SER A 161 6.79 3.02 11.72
C SER A 161 5.53 3.86 11.58
N PHE A 162 4.47 3.50 12.31
CA PHE A 162 3.26 4.32 12.43
C PHE A 162 3.41 5.51 13.40
N VAL A 163 4.48 5.55 14.19
CA VAL A 163 4.72 6.56 15.24
C VAL A 163 4.68 8.01 14.74
N PRO A 164 5.17 8.36 13.53
CA PRO A 164 5.01 9.70 12.99
C PRO A 164 3.54 10.15 12.84
N LEU A 165 2.62 9.24 12.48
CA LEU A 165 1.17 9.56 12.42
C LEU A 165 0.63 9.95 13.79
N LEU A 166 1.11 9.28 14.84
CA LEU A 166 0.70 9.56 16.22
C LEU A 166 1.27 10.89 16.72
N LYS A 167 2.58 11.12 16.52
CA LYS A 167 3.32 12.21 17.17
C LYS A 167 3.32 13.54 16.39
N ALA A 168 3.06 13.52 15.09
CA ALA A 168 3.07 14.73 14.29
C ALA A 168 1.93 15.69 14.71
N ILE A 169 2.22 17.00 14.64
CA ILE A 169 1.20 18.02 14.87
C ILE A 169 0.31 18.08 13.62
N HIS A 170 -0.95 17.67 13.76
CA HIS A 170 -1.94 17.79 12.71
C HIS A 170 -2.66 19.14 12.81
N ILE A 171 -2.96 19.73 11.65
CA ILE A 171 -3.77 20.95 11.57
C ILE A 171 -5.16 20.66 12.14
N HIS A 172 -5.72 21.61 12.89
CA HIS A 172 -7.07 21.51 13.44
C HIS A 172 -7.93 22.71 12.96
N PRO A 173 -9.18 22.48 12.50
CA PRO A 173 -9.78 21.18 12.20
C PRO A 173 -9.34 20.66 10.81
N ALA A 174 -8.97 19.39 10.69
CA ALA A 174 -8.61 18.76 9.42
C ALA A 174 -9.09 17.30 9.33
N LEU A 175 -9.28 16.81 8.10
CA LEU A 175 -9.62 15.40 7.90
C LEU A 175 -8.47 14.46 8.27
N SER A 176 -7.21 14.87 8.14
CA SER A 176 -6.05 14.04 8.52
C SER A 176 -6.03 13.68 10.01
N GLU A 177 -6.74 14.42 10.87
CA GLU A 177 -6.93 14.04 12.28
C GLU A 177 -7.57 12.65 12.44
N VAL A 178 -8.33 12.15 11.47
CA VAL A 178 -8.91 10.80 11.53
C VAL A 178 -7.84 9.71 11.39
N VAL A 179 -6.79 9.98 10.61
CA VAL A 179 -5.61 9.09 10.48
C VAL A 179 -4.81 9.12 11.78
N GLN A 180 -4.58 10.30 12.35
CA GLN A 180 -3.91 10.44 13.65
C GLN A 180 -4.66 9.72 14.77
N ARG A 181 -5.99 9.83 14.83
CA ARG A 181 -6.82 9.14 15.82
C ARG A 181 -6.82 7.63 15.64
N ALA A 182 -6.81 7.13 14.40
CA ALA A 182 -6.61 5.72 14.13
C ALA A 182 -5.24 5.25 14.63
N ALA A 183 -4.16 6.02 14.40
CA ALA A 183 -2.84 5.71 14.93
C ALA A 183 -2.78 5.73 16.48
N GLY A 184 -3.59 6.59 17.13
CA GLY A 184 -3.68 6.68 18.59
C GLY A 184 -4.57 5.63 19.26
N SER A 185 -5.36 4.87 18.50
CA SER A 185 -6.29 3.84 19.01
C SER A 185 -5.77 2.41 18.83
N MET A 186 -4.47 2.26 18.58
CA MET A 186 -3.84 0.95 18.38
C MET A 186 -4.08 0.02 19.56
N ALA A 187 -4.72 -1.11 19.29
CA ALA A 187 -4.95 -2.18 20.25
C ALA A 187 -4.55 -3.53 19.65
N PRO A 188 -4.08 -4.50 20.46
CA PRO A 188 -3.93 -5.87 20.01
C PRO A 188 -5.25 -6.39 19.45
N LEU A 189 -5.18 -7.06 18.31
CA LEU A 189 -6.35 -7.75 17.77
C LEU A 189 -6.54 -9.04 18.56
N GLU A 190 -7.40 -9.02 19.57
CA GLU A 190 -7.68 -10.21 20.38
C GLU A 190 -8.19 -11.35 19.49
N GLY A 191 -7.66 -12.55 19.73
CA GLY A 191 -8.02 -13.74 18.97
C GLY A 191 -9.50 -14.06 19.14
N HIS A 192 -10.24 -14.10 18.04
CA HIS A 192 -11.51 -14.82 18.02
C HIS A 192 -11.19 -16.32 18.13
N GLU A 193 -11.05 -16.82 19.35
CA GLU A 193 -11.31 -18.23 19.62
C GLU A 193 -12.80 -18.45 19.35
N HIS A 194 -13.11 -19.00 18.18
CA HIS A 194 -14.42 -19.59 17.93
C HIS A 194 -14.55 -20.81 18.84
N HIS A 195 -14.98 -20.59 20.09
CA HIS A 195 -15.59 -21.63 20.89
C HIS A 195 -16.91 -22.03 20.23
N HIS A 196 -16.85 -22.99 19.31
CA HIS A 196 -17.98 -23.82 18.98
C HIS A 196 -18.35 -24.64 20.23
N HIS A 197 -19.17 -24.06 21.10
CA HIS A 197 -19.97 -24.86 22.02
C HIS A 197 -21.00 -25.61 21.18
N SER A 198 -20.72 -26.89 20.94
CA SER A 198 -21.76 -27.86 20.66
C SER A 198 -22.54 -28.08 21.95
N HIS A 199 -23.83 -27.77 21.91
CA HIS A 199 -24.86 -28.34 22.76
C HIS A 199 -25.94 -28.91 21.84
#